data_AF-A0A7I7QP16-F1
#
_entry.id   AF-A0A7I7QP16-F1
#
_cell.length_a   1.000
_cell.length_b   1.000
_cell.length_c   1.000
_cell.angle_alpha   90.00
_cell.angle_beta   90.00
_cell.angle_gamma   90.00
#
_symmetry.space_group_name_H-M   'P 1'
#
loop_
_entity.id
_entity.type
_entity.pdbx_description
1 polymer ?
#
loop_
_entity_poly.entity_id
_entity_poly.type
_entity_poly.pdbx_seq_one_letter_code
_entity_poly.pdbx_strand_id
1 'polypeptide(L)' 'MSDELRTTILELARRRGPDKTICPSEAARAVGGERWRDLMDDARDIARDLARNGDVEISQKGTVLDPDGPWRGPIRIRAT' A
#
# COMPACT_ATOMS: atom_id res chain seq x y z
N MET A 1 11.22 -9.11 -6.19
CA MET A 1 10.96 -7.67 -5.94
C MET A 1 9.48 -7.43 -5.64
N SER A 2 8.55 -7.76 -6.55
CA SER A 2 7.11 -7.63 -6.29
C SER A 2 6.65 -8.39 -5.01
N ASP A 3 7.07 -9.64 -4.84
CA ASP A 3 6.72 -10.42 -3.62
C ASP A 3 7.27 -9.81 -2.31
N GLU A 4 8.46 -9.21 -2.36
CA GLU A 4 9.07 -8.54 -1.22
C GLU A 4 8.32 -7.25 -0.88
N LEU A 5 7.91 -6.48 -1.89
CA LEU A 5 7.11 -5.27 -1.74
C LEU A 5 5.71 -5.59 -1.19
N ARG A 6 5.07 -6.66 -1.67
CA ARG A 6 3.82 -7.19 -1.13
C ARG A 6 3.94 -7.55 0.34
N THR A 7 4.96 -8.33 0.70
CA THR A 7 5.22 -8.73 2.08
C THR A 7 5.45 -7.51 2.97
N THR A 8 6.27 -6.57 2.51
CA THR A 8 6.59 -5.33 3.23
C THR A 8 5.36 -4.46 3.49
N ILE A 9 4.45 -4.31 2.51
CA ILE A 9 3.20 -3.57 2.70
C ILE A 9 2.38 -4.18 3.85
N LEU A 10 2.20 -5.50 3.85
CA LEU A 10 1.44 -6.21 4.87
C LEU A 10 2.08 -6.10 6.25
N GLU A 11 3.39 -6.35 6.33
CA GLU A 11 4.13 -6.26 7.59
C GLU A 11 4.06 -4.87 8.20
N LEU A 12 4.32 -3.83 7.39
CA LEU A 12 4.28 -2.44 7.86
C LEU A 12 2.87 -2.04 8.29
N ALA A 13 1.84 -2.41 7.53
CA ALA A 13 0.46 -2.10 7.86
C ALA A 13 0.02 -2.80 9.17
N ARG A 14 0.29 -4.11 9.30
CA ARG A 14 -0.02 -4.89 10.52
C ARG A 14 0.74 -4.38 11.74
N ARG A 15 2.05 -4.12 11.60
CA ARG A 15 2.89 -3.61 12.69
C ARG A 15 2.43 -2.23 13.17
N ARG A 16 1.87 -1.41 12.29
CA ARG A 16 1.37 -0.09 12.65
C ARG A 16 0.09 -0.16 13.49
N GLY A 17 -0.71 -1.22 13.33
CA GLY A 17 -1.91 -1.49 14.12
C GLY A 17 -3.22 -1.16 13.39
N PRO A 18 -4.36 -1.65 13.91
CA PRO A 18 -5.63 -1.73 13.19
C PRO A 18 -6.26 -0.37 12.84
N ASP A 19 -6.00 0.67 13.63
CA ASP A 19 -6.54 2.03 13.44
C ASP A 19 -5.56 2.98 12.74
N LYS A 20 -4.46 2.44 12.23
CA LYS A 20 -3.37 3.22 11.68
C LYS A 20 -3.10 2.81 10.25
N THR A 21 -2.48 3.71 9.51
CA THR A 21 -2.21 3.51 8.09
C THR A 21 -0.78 3.80 7.73
N ILE A 22 -0.34 3.24 6.61
CA ILE A 22 0.90 3.60 5.90
C ILE A 22 0.56 4.23 4.53
N CYS A 23 1.54 4.76 3.80
CA CYS A 23 1.41 5.03 2.37
C CYS A 23 2.30 4.10 1.52
N PRO A 24 2.05 3.98 0.20
CA PRO A 24 2.85 3.12 -0.69
C PRO A 24 4.35 3.42 -0.63
N SER A 25 4.73 4.70 -0.50
CA SER A 25 6.15 5.09 -0.45
C SER A 25 6.89 4.60 0.79
N GLU A 26 6.18 4.28 1.89
CA GLU A 26 6.83 3.69 3.08
C GLU A 26 7.37 2.30 2.76
N ALA A 27 6.57 1.46 2.10
CA ALA A 27 7.00 0.13 1.67
C ALA A 27 8.03 0.21 0.54
N ALA A 28 7.82 1.09 -0.44
CA ALA A 28 8.78 1.29 -1.53
C ALA A 28 10.15 1.74 -1.03
N ARG A 29 10.22 2.60 0.01
CA ARG A 29 11.50 3.02 0.63
C ARG A 29 12.18 1.89 1.38
N ALA A 30 11.41 1.07 2.09
CA ALA A 30 11.95 -0.07 2.82
C ALA A 30 12.60 -1.10 1.88
N VAL A 31 12.02 -1.32 0.69
CA VAL A 31 12.53 -2.28 -0.29
C VAL A 31 13.57 -1.67 -1.25
N GLY A 32 13.29 -0.48 -1.80
CA GLY A 32 14.06 0.11 -2.90
C GLY A 32 15.17 1.07 -2.48
N GLY A 33 15.28 1.44 -1.19
CA GLY A 33 16.26 2.40 -0.72
C GLY A 33 16.22 3.71 -1.52
N GLU A 34 17.36 4.15 -2.05
CA GLU A 34 17.46 5.36 -2.88
C GLU A 34 16.64 5.31 -4.18
N ARG A 35 16.40 4.10 -4.72
CA ARG A 35 15.62 3.87 -5.96
C ARG A 35 14.13 3.63 -5.70
N TRP A 36 13.63 3.94 -4.50
CA TRP A 36 12.23 3.69 -4.14
C TRP A 36 11.20 4.31 -5.08
N ARG A 37 11.55 5.40 -5.78
CA ARG A 37 10.65 6.06 -6.74
C ARG A 37 10.30 5.13 -7.90
N ASP A 38 11.21 4.26 -8.30
CA ASP A 38 11.01 3.30 -9.40
C ASP A 38 9.99 2.21 -9.01
N LEU A 39 9.73 2.03 -7.71
CA LEU A 39 8.77 1.05 -7.17
C LEU A 39 7.39 1.65 -6.88
N MET A 40 7.16 2.94 -7.18
CA MET A 40 5.91 3.59 -6.79
C MET A 40 4.68 3.05 -7.51
N ASP A 41 4.81 2.72 -8.80
CA ASP A 41 3.72 2.14 -9.58
C ASP A 41 3.43 0.71 -9.09
N ASP A 42 4.48 -0.12 -8.95
CA ASP A 42 4.38 -1.46 -8.35
C ASP A 42 3.73 -1.44 -6.96
N ALA A 43 4.12 -0.49 -6.09
CA ALA A 43 3.56 -0.38 -4.74
C ALA A 43 2.06 -0.05 -4.76
N ARG A 44 1.60 0.73 -5.74
CA ARG A 44 0.18 1.07 -5.90
C ARG A 44 -0.61 -0.10 -6.46
N ASP A 45 -0.05 -0.83 -7.42
CA ASP A 45 -0.70 -1.99 -8.04
C ASP A 45 -0.80 -3.16 -7.06
N ILE A 46 0.25 -3.44 -6.30
CA ILE A 46 0.23 -4.44 -5.24
C ILE A 46 -0.77 -4.06 -4.14
N ALA A 47 -0.87 -2.77 -3.79
CA ALA A 47 -1.90 -2.33 -2.83
C ALA A 47 -3.31 -2.62 -3.35
N ARG A 48 -3.58 -2.42 -4.66
CA ARG A 48 -4.86 -2.80 -5.28
C ARG A 48 -5.10 -4.30 -5.16
N ASP A 49 -4.10 -5.12 -5.51
CA ASP A 49 -4.22 -6.58 -5.43
C ASP A 49 -4.54 -7.05 -4.01
N LEU A 50 -3.85 -6.50 -3.02
CA LEU A 50 -4.10 -6.79 -1.61
C LEU A 50 -5.51 -6.36 -1.19
N ALA A 51 -5.98 -5.21 -1.66
CA ALA A 51 -7.32 -4.73 -1.36
C ALA A 51 -8.41 -5.57 -2.02
N ARG A 52 -8.19 -6.01 -3.27
CA ARG A 52 -9.08 -6.99 -3.94
C ARG A 52 -9.18 -8.30 -3.18
N ASN A 53 -8.09 -8.73 -2.56
CA ASN A 53 -8.04 -9.95 -1.76
C ASN A 53 -8.62 -9.78 -0.34
N GLY A 54 -8.95 -8.55 0.07
CA GLY A 54 -9.39 -8.25 1.43
C GLY A 54 -8.27 -8.28 2.48
N ASP A 55 -7.00 -8.27 2.06
CA ASP A 55 -5.84 -8.25 2.96
C ASP A 55 -5.55 -6.85 3.52
N VAL A 56 -5.98 -5.80 2.80
CA VAL A 56 -5.87 -4.40 3.21
C VAL A 56 -7.09 -3.59 2.76
N GLU A 57 -7.30 -2.44 3.38
CA GLU A 57 -8.14 -1.37 2.85
C GLU A 57 -7.28 -0.21 2.34
N ILE A 58 -7.68 0.37 1.20
CA ILE A 58 -7.13 1.61 0.68
C ILE A 58 -8.11 2.74 0.96
N SER A 59 -7.60 3.86 1.48
CA SER A 59 -8.40 5.08 1.64
C SER A 59 -7.70 6.33 1.13
N GLN A 60 -8.50 7.32 0.76
CA GLN A 60 -8.03 8.65 0.40
C GLN A 60 -8.92 9.69 1.08
N LYS A 61 -8.30 10.66 1.78
CA LYS A 61 -9.02 11.69 2.55
C LYS A 61 -10.06 11.12 3.52
N GLY A 62 -9.79 9.93 4.09
CA GLY A 62 -10.67 9.24 5.02
C GLY A 62 -11.76 8.39 4.37
N THR A 63 -11.90 8.41 3.04
CA THR A 63 -12.88 7.59 2.31
C THR A 63 -12.22 6.32 1.78
N VAL A 64 -12.81 5.16 2.04
CA VAL A 64 -12.38 3.88 1.45
C VAL A 64 -12.59 3.93 -0.06
N LEU A 65 -11.58 3.48 -0.81
CA LEU A 65 -11.60 3.46 -2.27
C LEU A 65 -11.92 2.08 -2.80
N ASP A 66 -12.63 2.04 -3.93
CA ASP A 66 -12.73 0.85 -4.78
C ASP A 66 -11.35 0.55 -5.40
N PRO A 67 -10.78 -0.65 -5.18
CA PRO A 67 -9.49 -1.02 -5.74
C PRO A 67 -9.48 -1.13 -7.27
N ASP A 68 -10.63 -1.28 -7.93
CA ASP A 68 -10.74 -1.32 -9.39
C ASP A 68 -11.17 0.05 -9.98
N GLY A 69 -11.50 1.00 -9.11
CA GLY A 69 -11.89 2.36 -9.49
C GLY A 69 -10.70 3.28 -9.86
N PRO A 70 -10.99 4.40 -10.54
CA PRO A 70 -9.99 5.43 -10.83
C PRO A 70 -9.67 6.24 -9.57
N TRP A 71 -8.38 6.35 -9.24
CA TRP A 71 -7.90 7.24 -8.18
C TRP A 71 -6.50 7.76 -8.47
N ARG A 72 -6.22 8.98 -8.01
CA ARG A 72 -4.95 9.68 -8.23
C ARG A 72 -4.47 10.34 -6.95
N GLY A 73 -3.16 10.51 -6.84
CA GLY A 73 -2.54 11.19 -5.70
C GLY A 73 -2.36 10.30 -4.47
N PRO A 74 -2.15 10.92 -3.29
CA PRO A 74 -1.82 10.21 -2.06
C PRO A 74 -2.95 9.31 -1.58
N ILE A 75 -2.60 8.09 -1.17
CA ILE A 75 -3.50 7.10 -0.59
C ILE A 75 -2.90 6.58 0.73
N ARG A 76 -3.75 5.98 1.55
CA ARG A 76 -3.40 5.32 2.80
C ARG A 76 -3.79 3.84 2.71
N ILE A 77 -2.98 2.97 3.30
CA ILE A 77 -3.17 1.52 3.34
C ILE A 77 -3.28 1.09 4.80
N ARG A 78 -4.29 0.28 5.12
CA ARG A 78 -4.58 -0.27 6.45
C ARG A 78 -4.73 -1.78 6.34
N ALA A 79 -4.16 -2.56 7.25
CA ALA A 79 -4.44 -4.00 7.28
C ALA A 79 -5.88 -4.25 7.74
N THR A 80 -6.57 -5.21 7.13
CA THR A 80 -7.90 -5.66 7.51
C THR A 80 -7.86 -6.73 8.60
#